data_AF-A0A7S4LAZ5-F1
#
_entry.id   AF-A0A7S4LAZ5-F1
#
_cell.length_a   1.000
_cell.length_b   1.000
_cell.length_c   1.000
_cell.angle_alpha   90.00
_cell.angle_beta   90.00
_cell.angle_gamma   90.00
#
_symmetry.space_group_name_H-M   'P 1'
#
loop_
_entity.id
_entity.type
_entity.pdbx_description
1 polymer ?
#
loop_
_entity_poly.entity_id
_entity_poly.type
_entity_poly.pdbx_seq_one_letter_code
_entity_poly.pdbx_strand_id
1 'polypeptide(L)'
;MSVRPSRPGRRAHCVPLVAVASVAVALFLWAGAWGSDSPLRSLYLHRSAALTRAIRAQSAYRSAPPHAPRSHDPRAVVPPEGRGAYPSTTTLRSKRNAEDVESARLQEASPDNGAVLLAIAGLTFLGAVIFAGTSGRAIDPSLAKTALTVLVGLALALPAALAACLLSLLSRMHNSVGLAPPTPQMIQEEEPQRACVLFRHLPVLCDKIAWRSLRAVTTPVHRCVMAAPSGSPVEFHVKREDLSSPLYGGNKVRTLQHQLAVIESRIAQGDARAADVTVVGSAGSNQVVATVVHGRGRLPPMTPVWLAKDSPDLDNTLNMLSTLSFPLAAQYNWGQPDPMFDHLQRTVFDDEGVVVTLGGNCPAGVFGQVGAALELAEQVADGECPDPHRIYLAMGSACTTSGLIMGIALARELQLDAFKAQPFRIVAVPVDETLAMLQARLDLYKAWPSQFVPLTIRHTLMTSCRDLVRLGGPDLLEASLRILKDEVLLPSDADLVGLYGGHSDLSRAAAQAYDTTGKVYDSSGQLAPPLWICGHFVGKAFAPLLEDLQRDELRGQSMLLWQTKSAVQPRSSEDEWAQLLEMPDDVKDWASEGHAESALRPGKVDTASGRRADYRSIMTPLEPPHV
;
A
#
# COMPACT_ATOMS: atom_id res chain seq x y z
N MET A 1 28.46 -54.68 -20.61
CA MET A 1 28.67 -54.42 -19.18
C MET A 1 28.01 -53.10 -18.84
N SER A 2 26.96 -53.14 -18.03
CA SER A 2 26.23 -51.97 -17.53
C SER A 2 26.86 -51.47 -16.23
N VAL A 3 27.11 -50.17 -16.09
CA VAL A 3 27.21 -49.50 -14.78
C VAL A 3 26.60 -48.10 -14.92
N ARG A 4 25.73 -47.77 -13.97
CA ARG A 4 24.75 -46.68 -13.92
C ARG A 4 25.36 -45.28 -13.67
N PRO A 5 24.66 -44.19 -14.03
CA PRO A 5 24.96 -42.88 -13.47
C PRO A 5 24.45 -42.78 -12.02
N SER A 6 25.26 -42.17 -11.17
CA SER A 6 24.98 -41.89 -9.75
C SER A 6 23.81 -40.90 -9.61
N ARG A 7 22.78 -41.31 -8.87
CA ARG A 7 21.67 -40.45 -8.43
C ARG A 7 22.22 -39.32 -7.52
N PRO A 8 21.78 -38.06 -7.67
CA PRO A 8 21.96 -37.09 -6.61
C PRO A 8 21.07 -37.48 -5.42
N GLY A 9 21.67 -37.52 -4.23
CA GLY A 9 20.99 -37.87 -3.00
C GLY A 9 19.81 -36.94 -2.75
N ARG A 10 18.63 -37.54 -2.57
CA ARG A 10 17.49 -36.87 -1.93
C ARG A 10 17.96 -36.46 -0.53
N ARG A 11 18.28 -35.17 -0.35
CA ARG A 11 18.12 -34.55 0.97
C ARG A 11 16.62 -34.55 1.21
N ALA A 12 16.16 -35.42 2.09
CA ALA A 12 14.87 -35.25 2.72
C ALA A 12 14.96 -33.94 3.52
N HIS A 13 14.58 -32.83 2.89
CA HIS A 13 14.25 -31.63 3.62
C HIS A 13 12.96 -31.96 4.36
N CYS A 14 13.08 -32.32 5.65
CA CYS A 14 12.04 -32.00 6.60
C CYS A 14 11.94 -30.47 6.61
N VAL A 15 11.23 -29.90 5.64
CA VAL A 15 10.62 -28.59 5.80
C VAL A 15 9.77 -28.74 7.06
N PRO A 16 9.99 -27.95 8.11
CA PRO A 16 9.26 -28.19 9.33
C PRO A 16 7.81 -27.89 9.01
N LEU A 17 6.92 -28.87 9.21
CA LEU A 17 5.46 -28.69 9.16
C LEU A 17 4.99 -27.42 9.92
N VAL A 18 5.82 -26.96 10.87
CA VAL A 18 5.70 -25.70 11.61
C VAL A 18 5.76 -24.46 10.70
N ALA A 19 6.64 -24.39 9.70
CA ALA A 19 6.73 -23.25 8.80
C ALA A 19 5.49 -23.15 7.89
N VAL A 20 5.02 -24.28 7.37
CA VAL A 20 3.76 -24.36 6.59
C VAL A 20 2.57 -23.88 7.40
N ALA A 21 2.44 -24.39 8.62
CA ALA A 21 1.40 -23.96 9.54
C ALA A 21 1.52 -22.47 9.87
N SER A 22 2.74 -21.93 10.04
CA SER A 22 2.95 -20.50 10.35
C SER A 22 2.54 -19.58 9.20
N VAL A 23 2.82 -19.93 7.94
CA VAL A 23 2.41 -19.14 6.77
C VAL A 23 0.91 -19.24 6.56
N ALA A 24 0.37 -20.45 6.57
CA ALA A 24 -1.06 -20.69 6.41
C ALA A 24 -1.87 -19.97 7.50
N VAL A 25 -1.42 -20.01 8.77
CA VAL A 25 -2.14 -19.32 9.84
C VAL A 25 -1.92 -17.80 9.80
N ALA A 26 -0.72 -17.31 9.47
CA ALA A 26 -0.48 -15.87 9.30
C ALA A 26 -1.34 -15.29 8.17
N LEU A 27 -1.43 -15.98 7.04
CA LEU A 27 -2.26 -15.60 5.93
C LEU A 27 -3.74 -15.85 6.19
N PHE A 28 -4.12 -16.88 6.95
CA PHE A 28 -5.51 -17.08 7.36
C PHE A 28 -5.97 -16.01 8.35
N LEU A 29 -5.09 -15.52 9.22
CA LEU A 29 -5.37 -14.38 10.09
C LEU A 29 -5.34 -13.06 9.33
N TRP A 30 -4.47 -12.94 8.32
CA TRP A 30 -4.47 -11.79 7.43
C TRP A 30 -5.73 -11.81 6.56
N ALA A 31 -5.98 -12.84 5.75
CA ALA A 31 -7.23 -13.03 5.01
C ALA A 31 -8.47 -13.09 5.89
N GLY A 32 -8.38 -13.54 7.15
CA GLY A 32 -9.50 -13.58 8.11
C GLY A 32 -9.73 -12.26 8.84
N ALA A 33 -8.70 -11.43 9.04
CA ALA A 33 -8.85 -10.06 9.52
C ALA A 33 -9.27 -9.10 8.40
N TRP A 34 -9.05 -9.48 7.14
CA TRP A 34 -9.29 -8.65 5.95
C TRP A 34 -10.38 -9.21 5.03
N GLY A 35 -10.89 -10.40 5.33
CA GLY A 35 -11.91 -11.07 4.54
C GLY A 35 -13.29 -10.52 4.81
N SER A 36 -14.16 -10.70 3.83
CA SER A 36 -15.56 -10.28 3.89
C SER A 36 -16.30 -10.76 5.13
N ASP A 37 -15.90 -11.84 5.81
CA ASP A 37 -16.73 -12.39 6.90
C ASP A 37 -16.12 -12.22 8.31
N SER A 38 -15.21 -11.25 8.49
CA SER A 38 -14.55 -11.05 9.78
C SER A 38 -15.47 -10.40 10.85
N PRO A 39 -15.37 -10.81 12.13
CA PRO A 39 -16.07 -10.13 13.24
C PRO A 39 -15.68 -8.66 13.38
N LEU A 40 -14.45 -8.31 12.96
CA LEU A 40 -13.94 -6.93 12.97
C LEU A 40 -14.65 -6.07 11.92
N ARG A 41 -14.98 -6.63 10.75
CA ARG A 41 -15.78 -5.99 9.70
C ARG A 41 -17.16 -5.62 10.23
N SER A 42 -17.86 -6.55 10.86
CA SER A 42 -19.18 -6.29 11.47
C SER A 42 -19.11 -5.16 12.51
N LEU A 43 -18.07 -5.18 13.36
CA LEU A 43 -17.85 -4.15 14.37
C LEU A 43 -17.53 -2.76 13.77
N TYR A 44 -16.83 -2.70 12.64
CA TYR A 44 -16.54 -1.45 11.94
C TYR A 44 -17.79 -0.88 11.29
N LEU A 45 -18.55 -1.68 10.54
CA LEU A 45 -19.74 -1.24 9.82
C LEU A 45 -20.92 -0.89 10.75
N HIS A 46 -21.12 -1.62 11.86
CA HIS A 46 -22.27 -1.40 12.75
C HIS A 46 -22.18 -0.15 13.63
N ARG A 47 -21.00 0.47 13.79
CA ARG A 47 -20.82 1.65 14.66
C ARG A 47 -20.89 3.01 13.96
N SER A 48 -21.28 3.05 12.68
CA SER A 48 -21.09 4.25 11.84
C SER A 48 -22.04 5.44 12.07
N ALA A 49 -23.21 5.30 12.71
CA ALA A 49 -24.18 6.42 12.71
C ALA A 49 -24.01 7.46 13.87
N ALA A 50 -23.53 7.04 15.05
CA ALA A 50 -23.65 7.84 16.28
C ALA A 50 -22.34 8.50 16.75
N LEU A 51 -21.19 7.84 16.55
CA LEU A 51 -19.90 8.30 17.09
C LEU A 51 -19.23 9.34 16.18
N THR A 52 -19.37 9.18 14.86
CA THR A 52 -18.75 10.05 13.84
C THR A 52 -19.34 11.46 13.85
N ARG A 53 -20.67 11.61 14.08
CA ARG A 53 -21.30 12.93 14.25
C ARG A 53 -20.82 13.66 15.51
N ALA A 54 -20.58 12.93 16.59
CA ALA A 54 -20.09 13.50 17.84
C ALA A 54 -18.62 13.99 17.71
N ILE A 55 -17.78 13.26 16.97
CA ILE A 55 -16.37 13.62 16.76
C ILE A 55 -16.21 14.77 15.76
N ARG A 56 -17.01 14.80 14.67
CA ARG A 56 -17.03 15.95 13.73
C ARG A 56 -17.46 17.25 14.42
N ALA A 57 -18.42 17.19 15.34
CA ALA A 57 -18.81 18.34 16.16
C ALA A 57 -17.67 18.81 17.11
N GLN A 58 -16.85 17.89 17.61
CA GLN A 58 -15.73 18.21 18.51
C GLN A 58 -14.50 18.76 17.79
N SER A 59 -14.24 18.32 16.55
CA SER A 59 -13.15 18.86 15.72
C SER A 59 -13.44 20.29 15.25
N ALA A 60 -14.69 20.62 14.93
CA ALA A 60 -15.10 21.99 14.60
C ALA A 60 -14.95 22.96 15.78
N TYR A 61 -15.02 22.46 17.02
CA TYR A 61 -14.85 23.26 18.23
C TYR A 61 -13.37 23.59 18.55
N ARG A 62 -12.41 22.81 18.02
CA ARG A 62 -10.97 23.04 18.22
C ARG A 62 -10.31 23.94 17.16
N SER A 63 -11.03 24.27 16.10
CA SER A 63 -10.58 25.16 15.01
C SER A 63 -11.07 26.61 15.14
N ALA A 64 -11.76 26.97 16.23
CA ALA A 64 -12.13 28.37 16.49
C ALA A 64 -10.91 29.17 16.98
N PRO A 65 -10.62 30.36 16.43
CA PRO A 65 -9.53 31.20 16.89
C PRO A 65 -9.79 31.71 18.31
N PRO A 66 -8.76 31.91 19.16
CA PRO A 66 -8.95 32.42 20.51
C PRO A 66 -9.55 33.82 20.47
N HIS A 67 -10.65 34.02 21.20
CA HIS A 67 -11.29 35.32 21.39
C HIS A 67 -10.29 36.37 21.87
N ALA A 68 -10.22 37.50 21.16
CA ALA A 68 -9.47 38.67 21.56
C ALA A 68 -10.00 39.25 22.89
N PRO A 69 -9.13 39.65 23.83
CA PRO A 69 -9.57 40.36 25.02
C PRO A 69 -10.00 41.78 24.67
N ARG A 70 -11.15 42.18 25.23
CA ARG A 70 -11.77 43.50 25.10
C ARG A 70 -10.85 44.61 25.59
N SER A 71 -10.82 45.70 24.83
CA SER A 71 -10.17 46.98 25.12
C SER A 71 -10.70 47.64 26.39
N HIS A 72 -9.82 48.03 27.32
CA HIS A 72 -10.13 49.02 28.35
C HIS A 72 -9.10 50.18 28.32
N ASP A 73 -9.68 51.38 28.32
CA ASP A 73 -9.15 52.74 28.28
C ASP A 73 -8.24 53.09 29.49
N PRO A 74 -7.19 53.94 29.37
CA PRO A 74 -6.18 54.13 30.40
C PRO A 74 -6.40 55.43 31.20
N ARG A 75 -6.48 55.35 32.54
CA ARG A 75 -6.17 56.50 33.42
C ARG A 75 -5.51 56.07 34.74
N ALA A 76 -4.28 56.58 34.91
CA ALA A 76 -3.60 57.05 36.11
C ALA A 76 -3.69 56.22 37.42
N VAL A 77 -2.51 55.87 37.96
CA VAL A 77 -1.89 56.46 39.18
C VAL A 77 -0.71 55.56 39.62
N VAL A 78 0.39 56.22 40.01
CA VAL A 78 1.70 55.71 40.49
C VAL A 78 1.94 56.39 41.87
N PRO A 79 2.79 55.90 42.80
CA PRO A 79 2.98 54.59 43.45
C PRO A 79 2.83 54.78 45.02
N PRO A 80 3.53 54.16 46.01
CA PRO A 80 4.99 53.90 46.11
C PRO A 80 5.48 52.58 46.77
N GLU A 81 6.73 52.24 46.41
CA GLU A 81 7.87 51.74 47.22
C GLU A 81 7.78 50.54 48.19
N GLY A 82 8.80 49.65 48.11
CA GLY A 82 9.12 48.73 49.22
C GLY A 82 10.11 47.59 48.93
N ARG A 83 11.42 47.91 48.93
CA ARG A 83 12.64 47.12 49.28
C ARG A 83 12.57 45.58 49.47
N GLY A 84 13.61 44.88 48.97
CA GLY A 84 14.10 43.67 49.66
C GLY A 84 15.03 42.71 48.88
N ALA A 85 16.35 42.93 48.96
CA ALA A 85 17.47 41.98 49.09
C ALA A 85 17.69 40.75 48.15
N TYR A 86 18.90 40.71 47.57
CA TYR A 86 19.71 39.59 47.03
C TYR A 86 20.20 38.60 48.14
N PRO A 87 21.05 37.56 47.89
CA PRO A 87 21.45 36.78 46.69
C PRO A 87 21.36 35.22 46.93
N SER A 88 21.63 34.30 46.01
CA SER A 88 22.98 33.81 45.62
C SER A 88 22.93 32.42 44.93
N THR A 89 23.81 32.25 43.93
CA THR A 89 24.61 31.05 43.51
C THR A 89 23.98 29.64 43.50
N THR A 90 24.19 28.78 42.49
CA THR A 90 25.45 28.03 42.30
C THR A 90 25.49 27.28 40.93
N THR A 91 26.68 27.28 40.33
CA THR A 91 27.19 26.59 39.12
C THR A 91 27.53 25.10 39.31
N LEU A 92 27.77 24.39 38.18
CA LEU A 92 28.66 23.22 37.94
C LEU A 92 27.90 21.99 37.38
N ARG A 93 28.43 21.14 36.48
CA ARG A 93 29.54 21.15 35.51
C ARG A 93 29.35 19.89 34.63
N SER A 94 29.93 19.93 33.44
CA SER A 94 30.12 18.88 32.43
C SER A 94 30.61 17.50 32.91
N LYS A 95 30.33 16.45 32.12
CA LYS A 95 31.32 15.41 31.77
C LYS A 95 31.03 14.84 30.37
N ARG A 96 32.06 14.90 29.50
CA ARG A 96 32.24 14.06 28.31
C ARG A 96 32.70 12.67 28.76
N ASN A 97 32.49 11.66 27.91
CA ASN A 97 33.52 10.69 27.54
C ASN A 97 33.18 10.10 26.16
N ALA A 98 34.22 9.90 25.37
CA ALA A 98 34.26 9.15 24.13
C ALA A 98 34.98 7.81 24.41
N GLU A 99 34.59 6.74 23.72
CA GLU A 99 35.51 5.69 23.28
C GLU A 99 34.87 4.80 22.20
N ASP A 100 35.75 4.24 21.39
CA ASP A 100 35.65 3.78 20.00
C ASP A 100 35.02 2.40 19.72
N VAL A 101 34.57 2.27 18.46
CA VAL A 101 34.79 1.16 17.49
C VAL A 101 34.88 -0.28 18.01
N GLU A 102 33.81 -1.05 17.78
CA GLU A 102 33.92 -2.45 17.32
C GLU A 102 32.68 -2.85 16.48
N SER A 103 32.86 -2.80 15.16
CA SER A 103 31.93 -3.33 14.16
C SER A 103 32.40 -4.72 13.72
N ALA A 104 31.55 -5.74 13.91
CA ALA A 104 31.30 -6.87 12.98
C ALA A 104 30.77 -8.11 13.71
N ARG A 105 29.77 -8.76 13.09
CA ARG A 105 29.18 -10.08 13.41
C ARG A 105 28.23 -10.14 14.60
N LEU A 106 26.97 -9.78 14.35
CA LEU A 106 25.87 -10.49 14.98
C LEU A 106 25.40 -11.58 14.01
N GLN A 107 25.74 -12.82 14.36
CA GLN A 107 25.20 -14.03 13.75
C GLN A 107 23.69 -14.08 14.00
N GLU A 108 22.96 -14.39 12.93
CA GLU A 108 21.58 -14.83 12.96
C GLU A 108 21.46 -16.08 13.85
N ALA A 109 20.78 -15.93 14.98
CA ALA A 109 20.14 -17.04 15.68
C ALA A 109 18.62 -16.79 15.60
N SER A 110 17.93 -17.56 14.76
CA SER A 110 16.47 -17.52 14.64
C SER A 110 15.81 -17.96 15.97
N PRO A 111 14.93 -17.16 16.58
CA PRO A 111 14.16 -17.57 17.76
C PRO A 111 12.94 -18.46 17.44
N ASP A 112 12.70 -18.82 16.17
CA ASP A 112 11.35 -19.09 15.68
C ASP A 112 10.72 -20.44 16.10
N ASN A 113 11.47 -21.38 16.67
CA ASN A 113 10.95 -22.73 16.97
C ASN A 113 10.43 -22.92 18.41
N GLY A 114 10.84 -22.09 19.36
CA GLY A 114 10.55 -22.31 20.79
C GLY A 114 9.09 -22.07 21.17
N ALA A 115 8.47 -21.02 20.63
CA ALA A 115 7.10 -20.62 20.99
C ALA A 115 6.04 -21.58 20.42
N VAL A 116 6.24 -22.08 19.19
CA VAL A 116 5.28 -23.00 18.55
C VAL A 116 5.32 -24.39 19.19
N LEU A 117 6.52 -24.89 19.52
CA LEU A 117 6.66 -26.15 20.26
C LEU A 117 6.03 -26.07 21.66
N LEU A 118 6.16 -24.93 22.35
CA LEU A 118 5.46 -24.67 23.61
C LEU A 118 3.93 -24.70 23.45
N ALA A 119 3.42 -24.14 22.35
CA ALA A 119 1.97 -24.12 22.08
C ALA A 119 1.41 -25.53 21.85
N ILE A 120 2.12 -26.37 21.06
CA ILE A 120 1.74 -27.77 20.80
C ILE A 120 1.80 -28.59 22.08
N ALA A 121 2.85 -28.44 22.89
CA ALA A 121 2.99 -29.13 24.17
C ALA A 121 1.86 -28.75 25.15
N GLY A 122 1.48 -27.46 25.19
CA GLY A 122 0.39 -26.98 26.04
C GLY A 122 -0.98 -27.51 25.60
N LEU A 123 -1.27 -27.57 24.29
CA LEU A 123 -2.52 -28.15 23.77
C LEU A 123 -2.62 -29.66 24.07
N THR A 124 -1.49 -30.38 23.98
CA THR A 124 -1.43 -31.81 24.32
C THR A 124 -1.68 -32.05 25.81
N PHE A 125 -1.12 -31.20 26.68
CA PHE A 125 -1.37 -31.24 28.12
C PHE A 125 -2.84 -30.92 28.44
N LEU A 126 -3.44 -29.93 27.77
CA LEU A 126 -4.85 -29.59 27.93
C LEU A 126 -5.78 -30.74 27.54
N GLY A 127 -5.48 -31.42 26.42
CA GLY A 127 -6.19 -32.63 26.00
C GLY A 127 -6.16 -33.74 27.06
N ALA A 128 -5.00 -33.93 27.72
CA ALA A 128 -4.86 -34.89 28.82
C ALA A 128 -5.67 -34.52 30.07
N VAL A 129 -5.76 -33.22 30.41
CA VAL A 129 -6.56 -32.72 31.55
C VAL A 129 -8.06 -32.86 31.28
N ILE A 130 -8.52 -32.53 30.07
CA ILE A 130 -9.92 -32.68 29.67
C ILE A 130 -10.32 -34.16 29.69
N PHE A 131 -9.48 -35.04 29.13
CA PHE A 131 -9.70 -36.49 29.17
C PHE A 131 -9.81 -37.02 30.61
N ALA A 132 -8.92 -36.59 31.51
CA ALA A 132 -8.99 -36.94 32.93
C ALA A 132 -10.30 -36.46 33.60
N GLY A 133 -10.77 -35.25 33.28
CA GLY A 133 -12.04 -34.72 33.78
C GLY A 133 -13.28 -35.48 33.29
N THR A 134 -13.29 -35.92 32.02
CA THR A 134 -14.41 -36.71 31.45
C THR A 134 -14.49 -38.14 31.98
N SER A 135 -13.41 -38.64 32.59
CA SER A 135 -13.34 -40.01 33.15
C SER A 135 -13.90 -40.15 34.58
N GLY A 136 -14.53 -39.09 35.13
CA GLY A 136 -15.21 -39.12 36.44
C GLY A 136 -14.27 -39.13 37.65
N ARG A 137 -12.97 -38.89 37.46
CA ARG A 137 -12.00 -38.76 38.55
C ARG A 137 -11.98 -37.32 39.08
N ALA A 138 -11.94 -37.16 40.40
CA ALA A 138 -11.80 -35.85 41.02
C ALA A 138 -10.50 -35.17 40.53
N ILE A 139 -10.65 -34.00 39.90
CA ILE A 139 -9.50 -33.24 39.38
C ILE A 139 -8.78 -32.62 40.58
N ASP A 140 -7.51 -32.98 40.76
CA ASP A 140 -6.64 -32.38 41.77
C ASP A 140 -6.61 -30.85 41.59
N PRO A 141 -6.88 -30.05 42.64
CA PRO A 141 -6.83 -28.59 42.59
C PRO A 141 -5.49 -28.02 42.07
N SER A 142 -4.38 -28.73 42.27
CA SER A 142 -3.07 -28.38 41.74
C SER A 142 -2.97 -28.61 40.22
N LEU A 143 -3.62 -29.65 39.70
CA LEU A 143 -3.78 -29.89 38.26
C LEU A 143 -4.68 -28.84 37.62
N ALA A 144 -5.78 -28.45 38.29
CA ALA A 144 -6.67 -27.39 37.80
C ALA A 144 -5.96 -26.03 37.71
N LYS A 145 -5.15 -25.67 38.72
CA LYS A 145 -4.30 -24.45 38.67
C LYS A 145 -3.24 -24.53 37.57
N THR A 146 -2.61 -25.69 37.39
CA THR A 146 -1.60 -25.89 36.32
C THR A 146 -2.25 -25.78 34.94
N ALA A 147 -3.41 -26.40 34.74
CA ALA A 147 -4.18 -26.31 33.51
C ALA A 147 -4.62 -24.86 33.21
N LEU A 148 -5.07 -24.11 34.22
CA LEU A 148 -5.40 -22.69 34.07
C LEU A 148 -4.17 -21.86 33.70
N THR A 149 -3.01 -22.09 34.35
CA THR A 149 -1.75 -21.40 34.01
C THR A 149 -1.31 -21.73 32.58
N VAL A 150 -1.43 -22.99 32.15
CA VAL A 150 -1.13 -23.41 30.77
C VAL A 150 -2.11 -22.76 29.79
N LEU A 151 -3.41 -22.71 30.11
CA LEU A 151 -4.42 -22.05 29.28
C LEU A 151 -4.17 -20.55 29.14
N VAL A 152 -3.86 -19.86 30.24
CA VAL A 152 -3.50 -18.43 30.23
C VAL A 152 -2.19 -18.22 29.46
N GLY A 153 -1.20 -19.09 29.66
CA GLY A 153 0.06 -19.08 28.93
C GLY A 153 -0.15 -19.25 27.42
N LEU A 154 -0.99 -20.21 27.00
CA LEU A 154 -1.36 -20.43 25.60
C LEU A 154 -2.16 -19.26 25.03
N ALA A 155 -3.11 -18.72 25.79
CA ALA A 155 -3.94 -17.59 25.39
C ALA A 155 -3.12 -16.31 25.14
N LEU A 156 -1.96 -16.17 25.77
CA LEU A 156 -1.03 -15.07 25.54
C LEU A 156 0.03 -15.42 24.48
N ALA A 157 0.60 -16.63 24.52
CA ALA A 157 1.68 -17.05 23.64
C ALA A 157 1.22 -17.24 22.19
N LEU A 158 0.02 -17.78 21.97
CA LEU A 158 -0.48 -18.05 20.62
C LEU A 158 -0.69 -16.74 19.82
N PRO A 159 -1.40 -15.71 20.29
CA PRO A 159 -1.51 -14.44 19.56
C PRO A 159 -0.16 -13.77 19.29
N ALA A 160 0.78 -13.85 20.25
CA ALA A 160 2.12 -13.30 20.07
C ALA A 160 2.92 -14.05 18.99
N ALA A 161 2.89 -15.38 19.00
CA ALA A 161 3.53 -16.20 17.97
C ALA A 161 2.93 -15.96 16.59
N LEU A 162 1.61 -15.83 16.51
CA LEU A 162 0.90 -15.51 15.27
C LEU A 162 1.25 -14.13 14.73
N ALA A 163 1.29 -13.12 15.60
CA ALA A 163 1.75 -11.79 15.23
C ALA A 163 3.21 -11.81 14.74
N ALA A 164 4.09 -12.54 15.41
CA ALA A 164 5.49 -12.70 14.98
C ALA A 164 5.60 -13.38 13.60
N CYS A 165 4.82 -14.44 13.35
CA CYS A 165 4.79 -15.12 12.05
C CYS A 165 4.31 -14.18 10.94
N LEU A 166 3.23 -13.41 11.19
CA LEU A 166 2.73 -12.42 10.25
C LEU A 166 3.75 -11.31 9.98
N LEU A 167 4.39 -10.76 11.02
CA LEU A 167 5.43 -9.74 10.86
C LEU A 167 6.65 -10.28 10.10
N SER A 168 7.04 -11.54 10.34
CA SER A 168 8.12 -12.21 9.61
C SER A 168 7.78 -12.39 8.13
N LEU A 169 6.57 -12.90 7.82
CA LEU A 169 6.04 -13.02 6.46
C LEU A 169 6.06 -11.65 5.74
N LEU A 170 5.44 -10.63 6.33
CA LEU A 170 5.36 -9.30 5.72
C LEU A 170 6.74 -8.66 5.56
N SER A 171 7.65 -8.86 6.50
CA SER A 171 9.02 -8.36 6.43
C SER A 171 9.81 -9.02 5.29
N ARG A 172 9.71 -10.35 5.16
CA ARG A 172 10.35 -11.09 4.06
C ARG A 172 9.81 -10.65 2.70
N MET A 173 8.49 -10.49 2.57
CA MET A 173 7.87 -9.98 1.35
C MET A 173 8.30 -8.53 1.04
N HIS A 174 8.34 -7.64 2.05
CA HIS A 174 8.79 -6.25 1.91
C HIS A 174 10.24 -6.15 1.43
N ASN A 175 11.10 -7.07 1.86
CA ASN A 175 12.52 -7.08 1.51
C ASN A 175 12.85 -7.93 0.27
N SER A 176 11.91 -8.70 -0.28
CA SER A 176 12.19 -9.75 -1.26
C SER A 176 12.76 -9.24 -2.60
N VAL A 177 12.23 -8.13 -3.13
CA VAL A 177 12.76 -7.50 -4.36
C VAL A 177 14.17 -6.93 -4.12
N GLY A 178 14.38 -6.29 -2.96
CA GLY A 178 15.63 -5.65 -2.61
C GLY A 178 15.96 -4.42 -3.47
N LEU A 179 17.26 -4.15 -3.60
CA LEU A 179 17.84 -3.13 -4.46
C LEU A 179 19.02 -3.75 -5.21
N ALA A 180 19.26 -3.31 -6.44
CA ALA A 180 20.39 -3.75 -7.26
C ALA A 180 20.83 -2.60 -8.18
N PRO A 181 22.12 -2.49 -8.54
CA PRO A 181 22.57 -1.52 -9.53
C PRO A 181 22.00 -1.86 -10.92
N PRO A 182 21.91 -0.89 -11.85
CA PRO A 182 21.49 -1.15 -13.23
C PRO A 182 22.51 -2.04 -13.95
N THR A 183 22.05 -2.75 -14.99
CA THR A 183 22.96 -3.40 -15.95
C THR A 183 23.56 -2.36 -16.90
N PRO A 184 24.70 -2.64 -17.56
CA PRO A 184 25.24 -1.75 -18.59
C PRO A 184 24.23 -1.48 -19.73
N GLN A 185 23.45 -2.50 -20.09
CA GLN A 185 22.41 -2.41 -21.12
C GLN A 185 21.30 -1.43 -20.71
N MET A 186 20.84 -1.46 -19.45
CA MET A 186 19.85 -0.50 -18.94
C MET A 186 20.31 0.95 -19.09
N ILE A 187 21.56 1.23 -18.71
CA ILE A 187 22.12 2.58 -18.81
C ILE A 187 22.17 3.04 -20.27
N GLN A 188 22.61 2.14 -21.17
CA GLN A 188 22.74 2.44 -22.59
C GLN A 188 21.39 2.69 -23.28
N GLU A 189 20.36 1.94 -22.92
CA GLU A 189 19.04 2.01 -23.59
C GLU A 189 18.18 3.21 -23.13
N GLU A 190 18.34 3.65 -21.89
CA GLU A 190 17.33 4.51 -21.24
C GLU A 190 17.83 5.92 -20.90
N GLU A 191 19.15 6.19 -20.97
CA GLU A 191 19.75 7.45 -20.50
C GLU A 191 19.19 7.93 -19.14
N PRO A 192 19.31 7.12 -18.07
CA PRO A 192 18.53 7.28 -16.84
C PRO A 192 18.69 8.65 -16.16
N GLN A 193 19.86 9.29 -16.26
CA GLN A 193 20.11 10.64 -15.75
C GLN A 193 19.18 11.70 -16.34
N ARG A 194 18.70 11.49 -17.57
CA ARG A 194 17.78 12.40 -18.26
C ARG A 194 16.33 11.94 -18.09
N ALA A 195 16.08 10.65 -18.25
CA ALA A 195 14.72 10.10 -18.34
C ALA A 195 14.05 9.88 -16.97
N CYS A 196 14.81 9.57 -15.92
CA CYS A 196 14.26 9.34 -14.59
C CYS A 196 14.33 10.62 -13.75
N VAL A 197 13.16 11.11 -13.33
CA VAL A 197 13.06 12.36 -12.54
C VAL A 197 13.85 12.29 -11.23
N LEU A 198 13.79 11.15 -10.53
CA LEU A 198 14.57 10.94 -9.31
C LEU A 198 16.08 11.13 -9.55
N PHE A 199 16.58 10.66 -10.69
CA PHE A 199 17.99 10.71 -11.03
C PHE A 199 18.45 12.07 -11.54
N ARG A 200 17.55 12.88 -12.13
CA ARG A 200 17.84 14.29 -12.42
C ARG A 200 18.19 15.07 -11.15
N HIS A 201 17.44 14.81 -10.08
CA HIS A 201 17.60 15.49 -8.78
C HIS A 201 18.63 14.83 -7.86
N LEU A 202 18.85 13.51 -8.00
CA LEU A 202 19.86 12.76 -7.27
C LEU A 202 20.74 11.91 -8.22
N PRO A 203 21.65 12.54 -8.99
CA PRO A 203 22.50 11.83 -9.95
C PRO A 203 23.37 10.73 -9.32
N VAL A 204 23.68 10.84 -8.02
CA VAL A 204 24.43 9.85 -7.22
C VAL A 204 23.78 8.46 -7.17
N LEU A 205 22.49 8.35 -7.52
CA LEU A 205 21.76 7.08 -7.52
C LEU A 205 21.83 6.33 -8.86
N CYS A 206 22.23 6.99 -9.94
CA CYS A 206 22.07 6.47 -11.31
C CYS A 206 22.74 5.13 -11.56
N ASP A 207 23.90 4.89 -10.96
CA ASP A 207 24.69 3.66 -11.08
C ASP A 207 24.48 2.71 -9.90
N LYS A 208 23.59 3.03 -8.96
CA LYS A 208 23.37 2.27 -7.71
C LYS A 208 22.00 1.60 -7.63
N ILE A 209 21.01 2.12 -8.35
CA ILE A 209 19.67 1.52 -8.38
C ILE A 209 19.18 1.36 -9.83
N ALA A 210 18.80 0.13 -10.17
CA ALA A 210 18.23 -0.22 -11.45
C ALA A 210 16.90 0.51 -11.68
N TRP A 211 16.68 0.94 -12.92
CA TRP A 211 15.46 1.62 -13.35
C TRP A 211 15.16 1.31 -14.81
N ARG A 212 13.88 1.21 -15.14
CA ARG A 212 13.35 1.13 -16.50
C ARG A 212 12.27 2.18 -16.67
N SER A 213 12.19 2.81 -17.85
CA SER A 213 11.09 3.72 -18.15
C SER A 213 9.74 3.01 -18.10
N LEU A 214 9.68 1.75 -18.55
CA LEU A 214 8.43 1.00 -18.80
C LEU A 214 7.52 1.70 -19.83
N ARG A 215 8.13 2.47 -20.74
CA ARG A 215 7.42 3.39 -21.65
C ARG A 215 6.55 4.37 -20.88
N ALA A 216 6.94 4.70 -19.64
CA ALA A 216 6.23 5.69 -18.88
C ALA A 216 6.51 7.06 -19.46
N VAL A 217 5.45 7.86 -19.56
CA VAL A 217 5.55 9.26 -19.96
C VAL A 217 5.45 10.14 -18.73
N THR A 218 5.97 11.37 -18.82
CA THR A 218 5.59 12.42 -17.87
C THR A 218 4.08 12.53 -17.87
N THR A 219 3.44 12.31 -16.72
CA THR A 219 1.98 12.27 -16.64
C THR A 219 1.46 13.70 -16.57
N PRO A 220 0.45 14.06 -17.37
CA PRO A 220 -0.03 15.42 -17.38
C PRO A 220 -0.81 15.76 -16.11
N VAL A 221 -0.85 17.06 -15.77
CA VAL A 221 -1.80 17.59 -14.80
C VAL A 221 -2.94 18.23 -15.59
N HIS A 222 -4.15 17.70 -15.43
CA HIS A 222 -5.34 18.21 -16.12
C HIS A 222 -6.20 19.04 -15.17
N ARG A 223 -6.94 19.99 -15.74
CA ARG A 223 -7.93 20.78 -15.02
C ARG A 223 -9.30 20.11 -15.15
N CYS A 224 -10.00 19.93 -14.03
CA CYS A 224 -11.33 19.34 -14.00
C CYS A 224 -12.35 20.33 -13.48
N VAL A 225 -13.52 20.34 -14.11
CA VAL A 225 -14.65 21.18 -13.73
C VAL A 225 -15.89 20.32 -13.57
N MET A 226 -16.67 20.58 -12.53
CA MET A 226 -17.96 19.92 -12.28
C MET A 226 -19.03 20.93 -11.90
N ALA A 227 -20.28 20.59 -12.19
CA ALA A 227 -21.40 21.36 -11.65
C ALA A 227 -21.50 21.13 -10.15
N ALA A 228 -21.77 22.18 -9.38
CA ALA A 228 -22.05 22.07 -7.96
C ALA A 228 -23.50 22.47 -7.65
N PRO A 229 -24.12 21.92 -6.58
CA PRO A 229 -25.48 22.28 -6.17
C PRO A 229 -25.66 23.78 -5.88
N SER A 230 -24.58 24.48 -5.52
CA SER A 230 -24.58 25.94 -5.29
C SER A 230 -24.76 26.77 -6.57
N GLY A 231 -24.76 26.13 -7.75
CA GLY A 231 -24.89 26.79 -9.06
C GLY A 231 -23.57 27.33 -9.63
N SER A 232 -22.53 27.49 -8.80
CA SER A 232 -21.18 27.81 -9.27
C SER A 232 -20.39 26.52 -9.51
N PRO A 233 -19.74 26.34 -10.67
CA PRO A 233 -18.94 25.14 -10.89
C PRO A 233 -17.75 25.08 -9.92
N VAL A 234 -17.40 23.86 -9.52
CA VAL A 234 -16.17 23.60 -8.75
C VAL A 234 -15.06 23.16 -9.70
N GLU A 235 -13.84 23.56 -9.38
CA GLU A 235 -12.64 23.27 -10.16
C GLU A 235 -11.55 22.64 -9.29
N PHE A 236 -10.84 21.66 -9.84
CA PHE A 236 -9.70 21.01 -9.22
C PHE A 236 -8.72 20.52 -10.29
N HIS A 237 -7.49 20.21 -9.89
CA HIS A 237 -6.47 19.62 -10.76
C HIS A 237 -6.41 18.11 -10.56
N VAL A 238 -5.92 17.39 -11.57
CA VAL A 238 -5.76 15.93 -11.51
C VAL A 238 -4.41 15.55 -12.07
N LYS A 239 -3.57 14.93 -11.23
CA LYS A 239 -2.34 14.28 -11.70
C LYS A 239 -2.74 12.94 -12.34
N ARG A 240 -2.59 12.84 -13.66
CA ARG A 240 -3.07 11.73 -14.49
C ARG A 240 -2.15 10.51 -14.47
N GLU A 241 -1.89 9.98 -13.27
CA GLU A 241 -1.11 8.73 -13.15
C GLU A 241 -1.75 7.56 -13.90
N ASP A 242 -3.06 7.57 -14.15
CA ASP A 242 -3.77 6.61 -15.00
C ASP A 242 -3.29 6.57 -16.45
N LEU A 243 -2.66 7.65 -16.91
CA LEU A 243 -2.04 7.80 -18.23
C LEU A 243 -0.52 7.57 -18.20
N SER A 244 0.04 7.07 -17.10
CA SER A 244 1.47 6.83 -16.97
C SER A 244 2.03 5.87 -18.02
N SER A 245 1.22 4.96 -18.57
CA SER A 245 1.60 4.11 -19.69
C SER A 245 0.38 3.77 -20.55
N PRO A 246 0.52 3.70 -21.89
CA PRO A 246 -0.55 3.24 -22.76
C PRO A 246 -0.86 1.74 -22.61
N LEU A 247 0.05 0.95 -22.01
CA LEU A 247 -0.11 -0.50 -21.85
C LEU A 247 -1.03 -0.84 -20.68
N TYR A 248 -0.75 -0.21 -19.55
CA TYR A 248 -1.53 -0.23 -18.32
C TYR A 248 -0.94 0.85 -17.42
N GLY A 249 -1.66 1.95 -17.23
CA GLY A 249 -1.18 3.06 -16.42
C GLY A 249 -1.43 2.87 -14.92
N GLY A 250 -1.58 3.99 -14.23
CA GLY A 250 -1.82 4.06 -12.80
C GLY A 250 -0.52 4.19 -12.00
N ASN A 251 -0.67 4.36 -10.69
CA ASN A 251 0.45 4.58 -9.78
C ASN A 251 1.43 3.40 -9.74
N LYS A 252 1.00 2.18 -10.10
CA LYS A 252 1.84 0.98 -10.05
C LYS A 252 2.99 1.01 -11.06
N VAL A 253 2.83 1.74 -12.16
CA VAL A 253 3.91 1.91 -13.15
C VAL A 253 5.15 2.48 -12.48
N ARG A 254 5.00 3.60 -11.74
CA ARG A 254 6.10 4.25 -11.00
C ARG A 254 6.82 3.27 -10.07
N THR A 255 6.05 2.53 -9.27
CA THR A 255 6.59 1.50 -8.37
C THR A 255 7.35 0.42 -9.13
N LEU A 256 6.83 -0.04 -10.26
CA LEU A 256 7.42 -1.11 -11.06
C LEU A 256 8.67 -0.69 -11.83
N GLN A 257 8.85 0.61 -12.13
CA GLN A 257 10.03 1.11 -12.84
C GLN A 257 11.34 0.66 -12.18
N HIS A 258 11.38 0.63 -10.84
CA HIS A 258 12.52 0.09 -10.11
C HIS A 258 12.37 -1.38 -9.76
N GLN A 259 11.19 -1.87 -9.38
CA GLN A 259 11.04 -3.27 -8.98
C GLN A 259 11.39 -4.25 -10.11
N LEU A 260 10.84 -4.03 -11.31
CA LEU A 260 11.11 -4.90 -12.45
C LEU A 260 12.55 -4.76 -12.93
N ALA A 261 13.11 -3.54 -12.89
CA ALA A 261 14.51 -3.32 -13.25
C ALA A 261 15.48 -3.99 -12.27
N VAL A 262 15.18 -3.99 -10.96
CA VAL A 262 15.97 -4.71 -9.96
C VAL A 262 15.91 -6.21 -10.21
N ILE A 263 14.73 -6.76 -10.49
CA ILE A 263 14.57 -8.19 -10.82
C ILE A 263 15.36 -8.54 -12.10
N GLU A 264 15.21 -7.76 -13.17
CA GLU A 264 15.95 -7.93 -14.43
C GLU A 264 17.48 -7.89 -14.19
N SER A 265 17.95 -6.93 -13.39
CA SER A 265 19.38 -6.82 -13.04
C SER A 265 19.88 -8.02 -12.25
N ARG A 266 19.09 -8.51 -11.28
CA ARG A 266 19.42 -9.70 -10.50
C ARG A 266 19.51 -10.96 -11.38
N ILE A 267 18.57 -11.13 -12.32
CA ILE A 267 18.64 -12.22 -13.32
C ILE A 267 19.94 -12.12 -14.13
N ALA A 268 20.28 -10.92 -14.63
CA ALA A 268 21.51 -10.71 -15.40
C ALA A 268 22.78 -10.98 -14.59
N GLN A 269 22.73 -10.82 -13.26
CA GLN A 269 23.82 -11.14 -12.33
C GLN A 269 23.85 -12.62 -11.91
N GLY A 270 22.95 -13.46 -12.43
CA GLY A 270 22.92 -14.90 -12.16
C GLY A 270 22.15 -15.30 -10.91
N ASP A 271 21.30 -14.42 -10.35
CA ASP A 271 20.40 -14.78 -9.25
C ASP A 271 19.25 -15.65 -9.77
N ALA A 272 19.39 -16.96 -9.59
CA ALA A 272 18.40 -17.94 -10.03
C ALA A 272 17.00 -17.70 -9.42
N ARG A 273 16.91 -17.10 -8.23
CA ARG A 273 15.63 -16.82 -7.58
C ARG A 273 14.85 -15.71 -8.29
N ALA A 274 15.56 -14.76 -8.90
CA ALA A 274 14.92 -13.65 -9.61
C ALA A 274 14.22 -14.10 -10.89
N ALA A 275 14.50 -15.31 -11.38
CA ALA A 275 13.80 -15.92 -12.51
C ALA A 275 12.42 -16.50 -12.12
N ASP A 276 12.14 -16.73 -10.83
CA ASP A 276 10.82 -17.12 -10.33
C ASP A 276 10.18 -15.94 -9.58
N VAL A 277 9.29 -15.23 -10.27
CA VAL A 277 8.66 -14.02 -9.76
C VAL A 277 7.22 -14.30 -9.38
N THR A 278 6.94 -14.19 -8.08
CA THR A 278 5.59 -14.25 -7.53
C THR A 278 5.05 -12.85 -7.27
N VAL A 279 3.85 -12.53 -7.74
CA VAL A 279 3.18 -11.26 -7.46
C VAL A 279 1.92 -11.48 -6.64
N VAL A 280 1.81 -10.74 -5.54
CA VAL A 280 0.76 -10.97 -4.53
C VAL A 280 -0.27 -9.83 -4.53
N GLY A 281 -1.55 -10.19 -4.48
CA GLY A 281 -2.66 -9.22 -4.42
C GLY A 281 -4.00 -9.82 -4.01
N SER A 282 -5.03 -8.98 -3.94
CA SER A 282 -6.44 -9.42 -3.95
C SER A 282 -6.90 -9.76 -5.37
N ALA A 283 -8.06 -10.40 -5.50
CA ALA A 283 -8.68 -10.78 -6.77
C ALA A 283 -8.57 -9.70 -7.87
N GLY A 284 -8.98 -8.46 -7.59
CA GLY A 284 -8.92 -7.32 -8.51
C GLY A 284 -7.61 -6.52 -8.48
N SER A 285 -6.49 -7.10 -8.08
CA SER A 285 -5.25 -6.34 -7.81
C SER A 285 -4.65 -5.66 -9.04
N ASN A 286 -4.61 -4.32 -9.00
CA ASN A 286 -3.86 -3.49 -9.95
C ASN A 286 -2.36 -3.83 -9.98
N GLN A 287 -1.80 -4.28 -8.85
CA GLN A 287 -0.37 -4.66 -8.78
C GLN A 287 -0.10 -5.91 -9.63
N VAL A 288 -1.00 -6.90 -9.56
CA VAL A 288 -0.84 -8.17 -10.28
C VAL A 288 -0.84 -7.92 -11.77
N VAL A 289 -1.90 -7.28 -12.29
CA VAL A 289 -2.00 -6.96 -13.73
C VAL A 289 -0.85 -6.06 -14.19
N ALA A 290 -0.49 -5.01 -13.44
CA ALA A 290 0.60 -4.12 -13.83
C ALA A 290 1.95 -4.85 -13.90
N THR A 291 2.24 -5.74 -12.94
CA THR A 291 3.51 -6.49 -12.90
C THR A 291 3.61 -7.43 -14.11
N VAL A 292 2.55 -8.18 -14.40
CA VAL A 292 2.50 -9.09 -15.56
C VAL A 292 2.61 -8.32 -16.88
N VAL A 293 1.85 -7.23 -17.02
CA VAL A 293 1.83 -6.41 -18.24
C VAL A 293 3.19 -5.77 -18.48
N HIS A 294 3.82 -5.16 -17.48
CA HIS A 294 5.08 -4.43 -17.65
C HIS A 294 6.33 -5.33 -17.61
N GLY A 295 6.22 -6.53 -17.02
CA GLY A 295 7.27 -7.54 -17.06
C GLY A 295 7.37 -8.28 -18.40
N ARG A 296 6.30 -8.27 -19.20
CA ARG A 296 6.24 -9.03 -20.45
C ARG A 296 7.38 -8.66 -21.41
N GLY A 297 7.96 -9.68 -22.03
CA GLY A 297 9.07 -9.51 -22.98
C GLY A 297 10.42 -9.14 -22.35
N ARG A 298 10.50 -8.99 -21.02
CA ARG A 298 11.75 -8.72 -20.28
C ARG A 298 12.04 -9.75 -19.20
N LEU A 299 10.99 -10.20 -18.53
CA LEU A 299 11.06 -11.19 -17.46
C LEU A 299 10.39 -12.49 -17.89
N PRO A 300 10.75 -13.64 -17.28
CA PRO A 300 10.00 -14.87 -17.41
C PRO A 300 8.51 -14.68 -17.03
N PRO A 301 7.62 -15.57 -17.51
CA PRO A 301 6.23 -15.61 -17.04
C PRO A 301 6.18 -15.63 -15.50
N MET A 302 5.28 -14.84 -14.94
CA MET A 302 5.18 -14.64 -13.49
C MET A 302 4.08 -15.52 -12.90
N THR A 303 4.10 -15.66 -11.58
CA THR A 303 3.11 -16.41 -10.81
C THR A 303 2.23 -15.45 -10.00
N PRO A 304 1.02 -15.11 -10.46
CA PRO A 304 0.03 -14.41 -9.64
C PRO A 304 -0.46 -15.26 -8.47
N VAL A 305 -0.52 -14.63 -7.30
CA VAL A 305 -1.13 -15.19 -6.09
C VAL A 305 -2.20 -14.23 -5.56
N TRP A 306 -3.46 -14.64 -5.70
CA TRP A 306 -4.63 -13.93 -5.22
C TRP A 306 -5.04 -14.42 -3.82
N LEU A 307 -4.57 -13.72 -2.78
CA LEU A 307 -4.71 -14.16 -1.38
C LEU A 307 -6.16 -14.20 -0.89
N ALA A 308 -6.98 -13.28 -1.37
CA ALA A 308 -8.34 -13.08 -0.90
C ALA A 308 -9.21 -12.44 -1.99
N LYS A 309 -10.52 -12.66 -1.90
CA LYS A 309 -11.52 -11.93 -2.67
C LYS A 309 -11.70 -10.53 -2.10
N ASP A 310 -11.78 -9.55 -2.98
CA ASP A 310 -12.31 -8.23 -2.68
C ASP A 310 -13.81 -8.19 -3.03
N SER A 311 -14.51 -7.08 -2.75
CA SER A 311 -15.92 -6.95 -3.16
C SER A 311 -16.04 -7.17 -4.68
N PRO A 312 -16.99 -7.99 -5.12
CA PRO A 312 -17.18 -8.26 -6.54
C PRO A 312 -17.59 -6.96 -7.24
N ASP A 313 -16.84 -6.61 -8.27
CA ASP A 313 -17.01 -5.42 -9.09
C ASP A 313 -16.44 -5.75 -10.46
N LEU A 314 -17.11 -5.33 -11.54
CA LEU A 314 -16.70 -5.69 -12.90
C LEU A 314 -15.24 -5.33 -13.16
N ASP A 315 -14.78 -4.18 -12.67
CA ASP A 315 -13.42 -3.73 -12.93
C ASP A 315 -12.37 -4.50 -12.13
N ASN A 316 -12.74 -5.11 -11.01
CA ASN A 316 -11.88 -6.08 -10.31
C ASN A 316 -11.80 -7.39 -11.11
N THR A 317 -12.94 -7.87 -11.62
CA THR A 317 -12.98 -9.06 -12.49
C THR A 317 -12.17 -8.85 -13.77
N LEU A 318 -12.25 -7.66 -14.37
CA LEU A 318 -11.44 -7.30 -15.55
C LEU A 318 -9.93 -7.29 -15.26
N ASN A 319 -9.49 -6.93 -14.06
CA ASN A 319 -8.08 -7.02 -13.69
C ASN A 319 -7.60 -8.48 -13.65
N MET A 320 -8.42 -9.39 -13.13
CA MET A 320 -8.14 -10.83 -13.15
C MET A 320 -8.11 -11.34 -14.59
N LEU A 321 -9.16 -11.09 -15.38
CA LEU A 321 -9.23 -11.49 -16.79
C LEU A 321 -8.08 -10.91 -17.63
N SER A 322 -7.69 -9.66 -17.36
CA SER A 322 -6.53 -9.03 -18.00
C SER A 322 -5.27 -9.84 -17.69
N THR A 323 -5.05 -10.21 -16.42
CA THR A 323 -3.90 -11.04 -16.01
C THR A 323 -3.90 -12.41 -16.70
N LEU A 324 -5.06 -13.08 -16.72
CA LEU A 324 -5.24 -14.40 -17.37
C LEU A 324 -5.01 -14.37 -18.88
N SER A 325 -5.14 -13.21 -19.52
CA SER A 325 -4.89 -13.07 -20.96
C SER A 325 -3.40 -13.11 -21.34
N PHE A 326 -2.48 -13.13 -20.36
CA PHE A 326 -1.03 -13.22 -20.57
C PHE A 326 -0.49 -14.61 -20.24
N PRO A 327 0.67 -14.99 -20.79
CA PRO A 327 1.39 -16.19 -20.35
C PRO A 327 1.80 -16.07 -18.88
N LEU A 328 1.38 -17.04 -18.06
CA LEU A 328 1.70 -17.16 -16.64
C LEU A 328 2.53 -18.42 -16.40
N ALA A 329 3.41 -18.40 -15.40
CA ALA A 329 4.16 -19.61 -15.01
C ALA A 329 3.26 -20.58 -14.22
N ALA A 330 2.47 -20.04 -13.31
CA ALA A 330 1.45 -20.73 -12.53
C ALA A 330 0.45 -19.69 -12.01
N GLN A 331 -0.62 -20.12 -11.35
CA GLN A 331 -1.54 -19.21 -10.67
C GLN A 331 -2.12 -19.86 -9.42
N TYR A 332 -2.31 -19.06 -8.37
CA TYR A 332 -2.89 -19.49 -7.10
C TYR A 332 -3.92 -18.49 -6.62
N ASN A 333 -5.01 -18.97 -6.03
CA ASN A 333 -6.10 -18.12 -5.55
C ASN A 333 -6.72 -18.67 -4.25
N TRP A 334 -7.57 -17.85 -3.63
CA TRP A 334 -8.26 -18.16 -2.38
C TRP A 334 -9.18 -19.39 -2.45
N GLY A 335 -9.63 -19.80 -3.65
CA GLY A 335 -10.41 -21.03 -3.85
C GLY A 335 -9.57 -22.31 -3.76
N GLN A 336 -8.24 -22.18 -3.69
CA GLN A 336 -7.29 -23.28 -3.54
C GLN A 336 -6.26 -22.93 -2.44
N PRO A 337 -6.67 -22.89 -1.16
CA PRO A 337 -5.82 -22.40 -0.08
C PRO A 337 -4.57 -23.25 0.14
N ASP A 338 -4.65 -24.59 0.09
CA ASP A 338 -3.49 -25.43 0.36
C ASP A 338 -2.36 -25.26 -0.67
N PRO A 339 -2.61 -25.34 -2.00
CA PRO A 339 -1.58 -25.04 -2.99
C PRO A 339 -1.05 -23.60 -2.91
N MET A 340 -1.94 -22.64 -2.62
CA MET A 340 -1.56 -21.23 -2.48
C MET A 340 -0.57 -21.03 -1.31
N PHE A 341 -0.87 -21.61 -0.15
CA PHE A 341 -0.01 -21.47 1.04
C PHE A 341 1.31 -22.20 0.88
N ASP A 342 1.30 -23.39 0.30
CA ASP A 342 2.53 -24.16 0.00
C ASP A 342 3.45 -23.37 -0.96
N HIS A 343 2.90 -22.76 -2.01
CA HIS A 343 3.66 -21.89 -2.92
C HIS A 343 4.25 -20.67 -2.22
N LEU A 344 3.45 -19.96 -1.41
CA LEU A 344 3.92 -18.78 -0.69
C LEU A 344 5.00 -19.11 0.33
N GLN A 345 4.87 -20.24 1.02
CA GLN A 345 5.90 -20.67 1.95
C GLN A 345 7.22 -20.95 1.22
N ARG A 346 7.18 -21.74 0.14
CA ARG A 346 8.37 -22.06 -0.65
C ARG A 346 9.05 -20.80 -1.17
N THR A 347 8.25 -19.86 -1.68
CA THR A 347 8.77 -18.60 -2.22
C THR A 347 9.32 -17.65 -1.15
N VAL A 348 8.62 -17.51 -0.01
CA VAL A 348 8.95 -16.50 1.02
C VAL A 348 9.96 -17.00 2.07
N PHE A 349 9.82 -18.27 2.50
CA PHE A 349 10.58 -18.82 3.63
C PHE A 349 11.67 -19.79 3.19
N ASP A 350 11.43 -20.58 2.14
CA ASP A 350 12.45 -21.47 1.58
C ASP A 350 13.32 -20.77 0.52
N ASP A 351 13.05 -19.49 0.28
CA ASP A 351 13.83 -18.58 -0.55
C ASP A 351 13.87 -18.99 -2.03
N GLU A 352 12.86 -19.72 -2.51
CA GLU A 352 12.81 -20.29 -3.88
C GLU A 352 12.47 -19.27 -4.98
N GLY A 353 12.15 -18.02 -4.63
CA GLY A 353 11.85 -16.98 -5.62
C GLY A 353 11.92 -15.55 -5.09
N VAL A 354 11.42 -14.62 -5.91
CA VAL A 354 11.24 -13.20 -5.57
C VAL A 354 9.76 -12.87 -5.49
N VAL A 355 9.37 -12.17 -4.41
CA VAL A 355 8.00 -11.74 -4.16
C VAL A 355 7.85 -10.25 -4.41
N VAL A 356 7.05 -9.91 -5.41
CA VAL A 356 6.48 -8.57 -5.57
C VAL A 356 5.27 -8.46 -4.62
N THR A 357 5.52 -7.86 -3.46
CA THR A 357 4.54 -7.74 -2.36
C THR A 357 3.32 -6.89 -2.72
N LEU A 358 2.32 -6.91 -1.84
CA LEU A 358 1.04 -6.24 -2.00
C LEU A 358 1.21 -4.75 -2.33
N GLY A 359 0.65 -4.36 -3.48
CA GLY A 359 0.73 -3.01 -4.02
C GLY A 359 2.16 -2.48 -4.22
N GLY A 360 3.16 -3.37 -4.22
CA GLY A 360 4.57 -3.07 -4.46
C GLY A 360 5.25 -2.24 -3.37
N ASN A 361 4.76 -2.29 -2.13
CA ASN A 361 5.40 -1.54 -1.04
C ASN A 361 6.72 -2.18 -0.60
N CYS A 362 7.82 -1.64 -1.13
CA CYS A 362 9.19 -1.87 -0.71
C CYS A 362 10.04 -0.62 -1.06
N PRO A 363 11.29 -0.51 -0.59
CA PRO A 363 12.14 0.64 -0.90
C PRO A 363 12.28 0.96 -2.40
N ALA A 364 12.49 -0.07 -3.24
CA ALA A 364 12.53 0.09 -4.70
C ALA A 364 11.23 0.74 -5.24
N GLY A 365 10.08 0.25 -4.77
CA GLY A 365 8.78 0.79 -5.17
C GLY A 365 8.55 2.22 -4.71
N VAL A 366 9.04 2.57 -3.51
CA VAL A 366 8.95 3.92 -2.94
C VAL A 366 9.77 4.92 -3.75
N PHE A 367 10.97 4.56 -4.21
CA PHE A 367 11.80 5.46 -5.02
C PHE A 367 11.13 5.87 -6.33
N GLY A 368 10.36 4.99 -6.95
CA GLY A 368 9.57 5.36 -8.13
C GLY A 368 8.49 6.40 -7.81
N GLN A 369 7.86 6.28 -6.64
CA GLN A 369 6.85 7.23 -6.16
C GLN A 369 7.46 8.56 -5.70
N VAL A 370 8.71 8.56 -5.20
CA VAL A 370 9.50 9.79 -4.98
C VAL A 370 9.70 10.51 -6.32
N GLY A 371 10.05 9.78 -7.37
CA GLY A 371 10.14 10.33 -8.73
C GLY A 371 8.83 10.99 -9.20
N ALA A 372 7.68 10.38 -8.89
CA ALA A 372 6.37 10.96 -9.24
C ALA A 372 6.05 12.27 -8.48
N ALA A 373 6.48 12.38 -7.23
CA ALA A 373 6.35 13.63 -6.46
C ALA A 373 7.26 14.75 -6.99
N LEU A 374 8.51 14.41 -7.35
CA LEU A 374 9.44 15.34 -7.98
C LEU A 374 8.95 15.77 -9.37
N GLU A 375 8.30 14.88 -10.11
CA GLU A 375 7.69 15.23 -11.39
C GLU A 375 6.58 16.28 -11.20
N LEU A 376 5.71 16.12 -10.20
CA LEU A 376 4.74 17.16 -9.87
C LEU A 376 5.43 18.46 -9.41
N ALA A 377 6.55 18.37 -8.68
CA ALA A 377 7.30 19.55 -8.26
C ALA A 377 7.86 20.35 -9.45
N GLU A 378 8.41 19.67 -10.46
CA GLU A 378 8.85 20.29 -11.72
C GLU A 378 7.67 20.95 -12.43
N GLN A 379 6.53 20.27 -12.53
CA GLN A 379 5.33 20.82 -13.18
C GLN A 379 4.75 22.06 -12.49
N VAL A 380 4.79 22.10 -11.15
CA VAL A 380 4.40 23.30 -10.39
C VAL A 380 5.39 24.44 -10.63
N ALA A 381 6.69 24.16 -10.59
CA ALA A 381 7.74 25.15 -10.83
C ALA A 381 7.68 25.71 -12.26
N ASP A 382 7.32 24.88 -13.24
CA ASP A 382 7.15 25.25 -14.64
C ASP A 382 5.80 25.93 -14.92
N GLY A 383 4.93 26.05 -13.91
CA GLY A 383 3.62 26.72 -14.01
C GLY A 383 2.55 25.91 -14.75
N GLU A 384 2.75 24.60 -14.95
CA GLU A 384 1.74 23.70 -15.55
C GLU A 384 0.49 23.57 -14.67
N CYS A 385 0.64 23.69 -13.35
CA CYS A 385 -0.45 23.74 -12.40
C CYS A 385 -0.10 24.58 -11.17
N PRO A 386 -1.10 25.17 -10.48
CA PRO A 386 -0.85 25.89 -9.23
C PRO A 386 -0.33 24.97 -8.14
N ASP A 387 0.51 25.52 -7.26
CA ASP A 387 1.02 24.81 -6.09
C ASP A 387 -0.15 24.28 -5.22
N PRO A 388 -0.31 22.96 -5.09
CA PRO A 388 -1.48 22.39 -4.44
C PRO A 388 -1.45 22.68 -2.94
N HIS A 389 -2.58 23.16 -2.41
CA HIS A 389 -2.80 23.17 -0.96
C HIS A 389 -3.16 21.78 -0.45
N ARG A 390 -3.79 20.96 -1.31
CA ARG A 390 -4.24 19.61 -0.94
C ARG A 390 -4.02 18.60 -2.06
N ILE A 391 -3.48 17.44 -1.72
CA ILE A 391 -3.37 16.27 -2.61
C ILE A 391 -4.25 15.14 -2.06
N TYR A 392 -5.21 14.65 -2.86
CA TYR A 392 -6.12 13.58 -2.48
C TYR A 392 -5.73 12.29 -3.18
N LEU A 393 -5.55 11.21 -2.41
CA LEU A 393 -5.21 9.91 -2.98
C LEU A 393 -5.80 8.74 -2.18
N ALA A 394 -6.05 7.65 -2.89
CA ALA A 394 -6.42 6.39 -2.29
C ALA A 394 -5.17 5.68 -1.74
N MET A 395 -5.29 5.10 -0.55
CA MET A 395 -4.19 4.44 0.17
C MET A 395 -4.55 2.99 0.48
N GLY A 396 -3.92 2.07 -0.26
CA GLY A 396 -3.91 0.64 0.06
C GLY A 396 -2.67 0.30 0.89
N SER A 397 -1.72 -0.43 0.28
CA SER A 397 -0.46 -0.84 0.92
C SER A 397 0.55 0.29 1.19
N ALA A 398 0.13 1.55 1.24
CA ALA A 398 0.93 2.74 1.59
C ALA A 398 2.14 3.12 0.69
N CYS A 399 2.55 2.33 -0.30
CA CYS A 399 3.73 2.64 -1.15
C CYS A 399 3.70 4.06 -1.76
N THR A 400 2.61 4.40 -2.45
CA THR A 400 2.42 5.74 -3.06
C THR A 400 2.45 6.84 -2.00
N THR A 401 1.70 6.70 -0.91
CA THR A 401 1.68 7.70 0.17
C THR A 401 3.06 7.91 0.79
N SER A 402 3.79 6.83 1.08
CA SER A 402 5.17 6.91 1.60
C SER A 402 6.12 7.60 0.62
N GLY A 403 6.04 7.27 -0.67
CA GLY A 403 6.86 7.92 -1.69
C GLY A 403 6.52 9.39 -1.92
N LEU A 404 5.23 9.77 -1.87
CA LEU A 404 4.83 11.18 -1.91
C LEU A 404 5.37 11.95 -0.71
N ILE A 405 5.24 11.42 0.51
CA ILE A 405 5.78 12.06 1.72
C ILE A 405 7.29 12.26 1.59
N MET A 406 8.02 11.22 1.21
CA MET A 406 9.47 11.26 1.06
C MET A 406 9.90 12.17 -0.09
N GLY A 407 9.17 12.19 -1.21
CA GLY A 407 9.46 13.04 -2.35
C GLY A 407 9.14 14.52 -2.11
N ILE A 408 8.12 14.84 -1.33
CA ILE A 408 7.86 16.21 -0.87
C ILE A 408 8.94 16.66 0.11
N ALA A 409 9.39 15.77 1.02
CA ALA A 409 10.54 16.07 1.88
C ALA A 409 11.80 16.37 1.04
N LEU A 410 12.07 15.56 0.02
CA LEU A 410 13.19 15.78 -0.90
C LEU A 410 13.04 17.08 -1.69
N ALA A 411 11.87 17.36 -2.26
CA ALA A 411 11.63 18.59 -3.01
C ALA A 411 11.87 19.85 -2.16
N ARG A 412 11.47 19.80 -0.87
CA ARG A 412 11.72 20.89 0.09
C ARG A 412 13.19 20.98 0.49
N GLU A 413 13.87 19.86 0.69
CA GLU A 413 15.31 19.80 0.96
C GLU A 413 16.12 20.41 -0.21
N LEU A 414 15.70 20.12 -1.45
CA LEU A 414 16.27 20.67 -2.68
C LEU A 414 15.77 22.09 -3.01
N GLN A 415 14.90 22.67 -2.18
CA GLN A 415 14.34 24.02 -2.35
C GLN A 415 13.61 24.26 -3.67
N LEU A 416 12.97 23.22 -4.23
CA LEU A 416 12.16 23.35 -5.46
C LEU A 416 10.97 24.30 -5.23
N ASP A 417 10.50 24.96 -6.29
CA ASP A 417 9.37 25.89 -6.23
C ASP A 417 8.01 25.17 -6.25
N ALA A 418 7.82 24.26 -5.30
CA ALA A 418 6.61 23.46 -5.16
C ALA A 418 6.36 23.03 -3.70
N PHE A 419 5.11 22.69 -3.38
CA PHE A 419 4.66 22.25 -2.06
C PHE A 419 4.91 23.29 -0.95
N LYS A 420 4.82 24.58 -1.30
CA LYS A 420 5.01 25.75 -0.45
C LYS A 420 3.68 26.34 0.04
N ALA A 421 2.58 26.05 -0.64
CA ALA A 421 1.23 26.47 -0.27
C ALA A 421 0.93 26.19 1.21
N GLN A 422 0.25 27.13 1.89
CA GLN A 422 -0.07 27.01 3.31
C GLN A 422 -1.57 27.21 3.57
N PRO A 423 -2.23 26.28 4.29
CA PRO A 423 -1.70 25.00 4.77
C PRO A 423 -1.58 23.97 3.62
N PHE A 424 -0.47 23.23 3.57
CA PHE A 424 -0.32 22.05 2.70
C PHE A 424 -0.84 20.79 3.40
N ARG A 425 -1.62 19.96 2.69
CA ARG A 425 -2.12 18.66 3.20
C ARG A 425 -2.08 17.55 2.15
N ILE A 426 -1.79 16.34 2.61
CA ILE A 426 -2.05 15.10 1.85
C ILE A 426 -3.26 14.43 2.49
N VAL A 427 -4.34 14.24 1.74
CA VAL A 427 -5.54 13.50 2.18
C VAL A 427 -5.46 12.08 1.62
N ALA A 428 -4.89 11.16 2.40
CA ALA A 428 -4.68 9.78 2.03
C ALA A 428 -5.79 8.89 2.64
N VAL A 429 -6.75 8.47 1.82
CA VAL A 429 -7.93 7.71 2.27
C VAL A 429 -7.63 6.21 2.26
N PRO A 430 -7.60 5.50 3.42
CA PRO A 430 -7.51 4.05 3.44
C PRO A 430 -8.63 3.43 2.59
N VAL A 431 -8.30 2.42 1.79
CA VAL A 431 -9.31 1.75 0.94
C VAL A 431 -9.86 0.47 1.53
N ASP A 432 -9.28 0.00 2.62
CA ASP A 432 -9.62 -1.25 3.31
C ASP A 432 -10.25 -0.95 4.67
N GLU A 433 -11.37 -1.58 4.97
CA GLU A 433 -12.14 -1.37 6.20
C GLU A 433 -11.35 -1.72 7.46
N THR A 434 -10.54 -2.78 7.41
CA THR A 434 -9.77 -3.26 8.57
C THR A 434 -8.63 -2.30 8.85
N LEU A 435 -7.92 -1.85 7.81
CA LEU A 435 -6.91 -0.80 7.96
C LEU A 435 -7.50 0.52 8.43
N ALA A 436 -8.68 0.90 7.93
CA ALA A 436 -9.36 2.10 8.37
C ALA A 436 -9.77 1.99 9.84
N MET A 437 -10.29 0.84 10.28
CA MET A 437 -10.59 0.58 11.68
C MET A 437 -9.32 0.66 12.56
N LEU A 438 -8.22 0.01 12.15
CA LEU A 438 -6.96 0.04 12.87
C LEU A 438 -6.37 1.45 12.92
N GLN A 439 -6.48 2.22 11.83
CA GLN A 439 -6.12 3.63 11.81
C GLN A 439 -6.96 4.44 12.78
N ALA A 440 -8.29 4.27 12.78
CA ALA A 440 -9.20 5.00 13.66
C ALA A 440 -8.96 4.71 15.15
N ARG A 441 -8.57 3.47 15.49
CA ARG A 441 -8.44 3.02 16.89
C ARG A 441 -7.03 3.10 17.45
N LEU A 442 -6.03 2.84 16.61
CA LEU A 442 -4.64 2.67 17.03
C LEU A 442 -3.69 3.64 16.33
N ASP A 443 -4.21 4.51 15.45
CA ASP A 443 -3.39 5.41 14.63
C ASP A 443 -2.30 4.63 13.87
N LEU A 444 -2.70 3.47 13.31
CA LEU A 444 -1.84 2.46 12.69
C LEU A 444 -0.73 3.02 11.81
N TYR A 445 -0.97 4.10 11.08
CA TYR A 445 0.02 4.64 10.14
C TYR A 445 0.97 5.67 10.73
N LYS A 446 0.65 6.30 11.87
CA LYS A 446 1.46 7.36 12.48
C LYS A 446 2.06 6.97 13.83
N ALA A 447 1.36 6.16 14.61
CA ALA A 447 1.76 5.76 15.96
C ALA A 447 3.18 5.17 15.96
N TRP A 448 3.96 5.44 17.01
CA TRP A 448 5.35 4.99 17.09
C TRP A 448 5.54 3.47 16.89
N PRO A 449 4.69 2.56 17.42
CA PRO A 449 4.84 1.12 17.21
C PRO A 449 4.73 0.68 15.75
N SER A 450 4.10 1.48 14.89
CA SER A 450 3.93 1.13 13.46
C SER A 450 5.23 0.99 12.70
N GLN A 451 6.34 1.55 13.21
CA GLN A 451 7.66 1.36 12.61
C GLN A 451 8.13 -0.10 12.56
N PHE A 452 7.52 -0.98 13.38
CA PHE A 452 7.82 -2.41 13.42
C PHE A 452 6.81 -3.25 12.62
N VAL A 453 5.81 -2.63 12.00
CA VAL A 453 4.78 -3.30 11.21
C VAL A 453 5.07 -3.04 9.72
N PRO A 454 5.60 -4.03 8.98
CA PRO A 454 5.88 -3.86 7.56
C PRO A 454 4.66 -3.43 6.76
N LEU A 455 4.89 -2.78 5.62
CA LEU A 455 3.86 -2.19 4.76
C LEU A 455 3.06 -1.01 5.35
N THR A 456 3.31 -0.58 6.60
CA THR A 456 2.78 0.70 7.11
C THR A 456 3.61 1.89 6.63
N ILE A 457 3.03 3.10 6.62
CA ILE A 457 3.74 4.32 6.17
C ILE A 457 5.02 4.53 6.99
N ARG A 458 4.93 4.50 8.32
CA ARG A 458 6.08 4.76 9.20
C ARG A 458 7.22 3.77 8.97
N HIS A 459 6.94 2.46 8.97
CA HIS A 459 7.96 1.44 8.67
C HIS A 459 8.60 1.66 7.29
N THR A 460 7.78 1.96 6.29
CA THR A 460 8.22 2.18 4.92
C THR A 460 9.13 3.41 4.79
N LEU A 461 8.80 4.51 5.48
CA LEU A 461 9.67 5.70 5.53
C LEU A 461 11.00 5.40 6.22
N MET A 462 10.98 4.69 7.36
CA MET A 462 12.20 4.29 8.08
C MET A 462 13.14 3.48 7.19
N THR A 463 12.60 2.48 6.48
CA THR A 463 13.39 1.60 5.62
C THR A 463 13.89 2.31 4.36
N SER A 464 13.02 3.05 3.67
CA SER A 464 13.36 3.72 2.41
C SER A 464 14.32 4.91 2.61
N CYS A 465 14.15 5.72 3.66
CA CYS A 465 15.10 6.80 3.96
C CYS A 465 16.48 6.25 4.34
N ARG A 466 16.53 5.16 5.12
CA ARG A 466 17.80 4.50 5.45
C ARG A 466 18.50 3.99 4.20
N ASP A 467 17.76 3.37 3.28
CA ASP A 467 18.34 2.87 2.04
C ASP A 467 18.76 4.01 1.09
N LEU A 468 18.04 5.14 1.07
CA LEU A 468 18.48 6.34 0.37
C LEU A 468 19.85 6.83 0.85
N VAL A 469 20.04 6.92 2.17
CA VAL A 469 21.33 7.33 2.77
C VAL A 469 22.44 6.34 2.42
N ARG A 470 22.15 5.03 2.48
CA ARG A 470 23.13 3.99 2.08
C ARG A 470 23.54 4.10 0.62
N LEU A 471 22.63 4.53 -0.25
CA LEU A 471 22.91 4.81 -1.66
C LEU A 471 23.59 6.18 -1.87
N GLY A 472 23.85 6.95 -0.81
CA GLY A 472 24.52 8.26 -0.88
C GLY A 472 23.60 9.44 -1.17
N GLY A 473 22.28 9.26 -1.03
CA GLY A 473 21.31 10.36 -1.01
C GLY A 473 21.21 11.04 0.36
N PRO A 474 20.39 12.11 0.48
CA PRO A 474 20.21 12.84 1.73
C PRO A 474 19.42 12.03 2.78
N ASP A 475 19.62 12.35 4.06
CA ASP A 475 18.78 11.82 5.14
C ASP A 475 17.48 12.63 5.24
N LEU A 476 16.39 12.02 4.80
CA LEU A 476 15.06 12.64 4.77
C LEU A 476 14.15 12.14 5.90
N LEU A 477 14.64 11.30 6.82
CA LEU A 477 13.77 10.59 7.75
C LEU A 477 13.00 11.53 8.66
N GLU A 478 13.69 12.49 9.30
CA GLU A 478 13.05 13.43 10.22
C GLU A 478 12.00 14.29 9.49
N ALA A 479 12.36 14.85 8.33
CA ALA A 479 11.45 15.65 7.51
C ALA A 479 10.22 14.85 7.07
N SER A 480 10.42 13.61 6.62
CA SER A 480 9.33 12.72 6.20
C SER A 480 8.39 12.37 7.36
N LEU A 481 8.93 12.11 8.56
CA LEU A 481 8.11 11.83 9.75
C LEU A 481 7.35 13.07 10.24
N ARG A 482 7.90 14.28 10.08
CA ARG A 482 7.18 15.54 10.34
C ARG A 482 6.01 15.73 9.38
N ILE A 483 6.21 15.53 8.07
CA ILE A 483 5.13 15.58 7.07
C ILE A 483 4.04 14.54 7.40
N LEU A 484 4.42 13.29 7.67
CA LEU A 484 3.47 12.24 8.08
C LEU A 484 2.62 12.66 9.29
N LYS A 485 3.26 13.28 10.29
CA LYS A 485 2.58 13.70 11.51
C LYS A 485 1.63 14.86 11.25
N ASP A 486 2.14 15.93 10.64
CA ASP A 486 1.54 17.27 10.67
C ASP A 486 0.77 17.63 9.39
N GLU A 487 1.08 16.99 8.25
CA GLU A 487 0.54 17.33 6.93
C GLU A 487 -0.31 16.22 6.30
N VAL A 488 -0.22 14.97 6.78
CA VAL A 488 -1.03 13.86 6.26
C VAL A 488 -2.32 13.70 7.06
N LEU A 489 -3.47 13.76 6.38
CA LEU A 489 -4.78 13.42 6.90
C LEU A 489 -5.15 12.01 6.43
N LEU A 490 -5.72 11.22 7.33
CA LEU A 490 -6.09 9.81 7.10
C LEU A 490 -7.59 9.59 7.42
N PRO A 491 -8.53 10.10 6.60
CA PRO A 491 -9.96 9.91 6.85
C PRO A 491 -10.30 8.43 6.85
N SER A 492 -10.86 7.92 7.95
CA SER A 492 -11.09 6.48 8.16
C SER A 492 -12.54 6.15 8.53
N ASP A 493 -13.47 7.05 8.19
CA ASP A 493 -14.91 6.90 8.45
C ASP A 493 -15.48 5.72 7.66
N ALA A 494 -16.31 4.88 8.30
CA ALA A 494 -16.87 3.68 7.66
C ALA A 494 -17.78 4.00 6.47
N ASP A 495 -18.56 5.10 6.54
CA ASP A 495 -19.40 5.56 5.42
C ASP A 495 -18.57 6.01 4.21
N LEU A 496 -17.31 6.42 4.44
CA LEU A 496 -16.39 6.84 3.39
C LEU A 496 -15.61 5.66 2.83
N VAL A 497 -15.01 4.85 3.71
CA VAL A 497 -14.15 3.74 3.30
C VAL A 497 -14.98 2.59 2.75
N GLY A 498 -16.11 2.26 3.37
CA GLY A 498 -16.95 1.12 2.97
C GLY A 498 -16.14 -0.18 2.94
N LEU A 499 -16.47 -1.04 1.99
CA LEU A 499 -15.83 -2.34 1.80
C LEU A 499 -14.66 -2.27 0.82
N TYR A 500 -13.61 -3.04 1.07
CA TYR A 500 -12.50 -3.25 0.15
C TYR A 500 -13.02 -3.88 -1.15
N GLY A 501 -12.52 -3.44 -2.30
CA GLY A 501 -13.01 -3.87 -3.61
C GLY A 501 -14.05 -2.97 -4.28
N GLY A 502 -14.85 -2.22 -3.53
CA GLY A 502 -16.00 -1.52 -4.09
C GLY A 502 -16.21 -0.12 -3.54
N HIS A 503 -17.22 0.55 -4.09
CA HIS A 503 -17.68 1.83 -3.60
C HIS A 503 -18.33 1.70 -2.20
N SER A 504 -18.00 2.64 -1.31
CA SER A 504 -18.93 3.07 -0.26
C SER A 504 -20.06 3.93 -0.84
N ASP A 505 -21.15 4.12 -0.10
CA ASP A 505 -22.26 4.99 -0.53
C ASP A 505 -21.79 6.41 -0.87
N LEU A 506 -20.89 6.99 -0.07
CA LEU A 506 -20.34 8.32 -0.31
C LEU A 506 -19.49 8.36 -1.58
N SER A 507 -18.60 7.38 -1.76
CA SER A 507 -17.75 7.31 -2.96
C SER A 507 -18.55 7.06 -4.24
N ARG A 508 -19.65 6.29 -4.14
CA ARG A 508 -20.58 6.00 -5.23
C ARG A 508 -21.29 7.26 -5.69
N ALA A 509 -21.86 8.00 -4.74
CA ALA A 509 -22.54 9.26 -5.03
C ALA A 509 -21.59 10.28 -5.66
N ALA A 510 -20.36 10.38 -5.14
CA ALA A 510 -19.32 11.25 -5.70
C ALA A 510 -18.97 10.87 -7.15
N ALA A 511 -18.74 9.58 -7.42
CA ALA A 511 -18.44 9.09 -8.77
C ALA A 511 -19.60 9.33 -9.74
N GLN A 512 -20.85 9.06 -9.34
CA GLN A 512 -22.03 9.31 -10.18
C GLN A 512 -22.24 10.80 -10.48
N ALA A 513 -21.96 11.68 -9.51
CA ALA A 513 -21.99 13.13 -9.74
C ALA A 513 -20.94 13.56 -10.77
N TYR A 514 -19.76 12.94 -10.75
CA TYR A 514 -18.74 13.13 -11.78
C TYR A 514 -19.19 12.61 -13.14
N ASP A 515 -19.66 11.36 -13.24
CA ASP A 515 -20.12 10.76 -14.50
C ASP A 515 -21.23 11.61 -15.16
N THR A 516 -22.03 12.33 -14.37
CA THR A 516 -23.12 13.19 -14.86
C THR A 516 -22.63 14.55 -15.40
N THR A 517 -21.63 15.18 -14.78
CA THR A 517 -21.32 16.61 -15.03
C THR A 517 -19.83 16.95 -15.22
N GLY A 518 -18.94 16.00 -14.93
CA GLY A 518 -17.50 16.19 -14.93
C GLY A 518 -16.95 16.40 -16.33
N LYS A 519 -16.06 17.38 -16.45
CA LYS A 519 -15.30 17.67 -17.67
C LYS A 519 -13.82 17.81 -17.32
N VAL A 520 -12.98 17.19 -18.13
CA VAL A 520 -11.52 17.25 -18.00
C VAL A 520 -10.98 18.07 -19.16
N TYR A 521 -10.06 18.99 -18.89
CA TYR A 521 -9.38 19.78 -19.88
C TYR A 521 -7.88 19.50 -19.81
N ASP A 522 -7.25 19.29 -20.96
CA ASP A 522 -5.80 19.18 -21.06
C ASP A 522 -5.11 20.54 -20.89
N SER A 523 -3.78 20.55 -20.97
CA SER A 523 -2.96 21.77 -20.82
C SER A 523 -3.20 22.80 -21.93
N SER A 524 -3.75 22.41 -23.08
CA SER A 524 -4.13 23.33 -24.16
C SER A 524 -5.54 23.91 -23.97
N GLY A 525 -6.28 23.46 -22.94
CA GLY A 525 -7.66 23.83 -22.68
C GLY A 525 -8.68 23.06 -23.52
N GLN A 526 -8.26 22.01 -24.24
CA GLN A 526 -9.17 21.15 -25.00
C GLN A 526 -9.79 20.08 -24.10
N LEU A 527 -10.98 19.63 -24.47
CA LEU A 527 -11.69 18.57 -23.74
C LEU A 527 -10.92 17.25 -23.88
N ALA A 528 -10.47 16.70 -22.76
CA ALA A 528 -9.82 15.40 -22.68
C ALA A 528 -10.85 14.30 -22.37
N PRO A 529 -10.52 13.01 -22.59
CA PRO A 529 -11.35 11.90 -22.14
C PRO A 529 -11.68 12.02 -20.63
N PRO A 530 -12.93 11.70 -20.24
CA PRO A 530 -13.36 11.82 -18.85
C PRO A 530 -12.52 10.92 -17.93
N LEU A 531 -12.44 11.30 -16.66
CA LEU A 531 -11.85 10.44 -15.64
C LEU A 531 -12.74 9.23 -15.42
N TRP A 532 -12.12 8.10 -15.10
CA TRP A 532 -12.84 6.97 -14.54
C TRP A 532 -12.64 6.95 -13.02
N ILE A 533 -13.71 7.21 -12.28
CA ILE A 533 -13.70 7.23 -10.81
C ILE A 533 -14.07 5.83 -10.30
N CYS A 534 -13.09 4.92 -10.25
CA CYS A 534 -13.33 3.53 -9.81
C CYS A 534 -13.79 3.41 -8.35
N GLY A 535 -14.57 2.38 -8.04
CA GLY A 535 -15.11 2.16 -6.69
C GLY A 535 -14.10 1.73 -5.65
N HIS A 536 -13.17 0.87 -6.06
CA HIS A 536 -12.18 0.31 -5.15
C HIS A 536 -11.23 1.39 -4.58
N PHE A 537 -10.71 2.29 -5.42
CA PHE A 537 -9.63 3.22 -5.03
C PHE A 537 -10.05 4.68 -5.17
N VAL A 538 -10.02 5.21 -6.40
CA VAL A 538 -10.14 6.65 -6.68
C VAL A 538 -11.41 7.25 -6.08
N GLY A 539 -12.56 6.57 -6.16
CA GLY A 539 -13.82 7.06 -5.63
C GLY A 539 -13.76 7.41 -4.14
N LYS A 540 -13.03 6.62 -3.33
CA LYS A 540 -12.88 6.86 -1.89
C LYS A 540 -12.06 8.11 -1.60
N ALA A 541 -11.06 8.43 -2.43
CA ALA A 541 -10.31 9.68 -2.32
C ALA A 541 -11.03 10.88 -2.95
N PHE A 542 -11.89 10.61 -3.93
CA PHE A 542 -12.64 11.63 -4.66
C PHE A 542 -13.79 12.22 -3.84
N ALA A 543 -14.48 11.40 -3.04
CA ALA A 543 -15.55 11.86 -2.15
C ALA A 543 -15.14 13.02 -1.22
N PRO A 544 -14.04 12.93 -0.42
CA PRO A 544 -13.62 14.04 0.43
C PRO A 544 -13.08 15.23 -0.36
N LEU A 545 -12.57 15.03 -1.59
CA LEU A 545 -12.23 16.14 -2.48
C LEU A 545 -13.48 16.94 -2.86
N LEU A 546 -14.57 16.26 -3.24
CA LEU A 546 -15.83 16.95 -3.56
C LEU A 546 -16.45 17.62 -2.33
N GLU A 547 -16.37 17.00 -1.15
CA GLU A 547 -16.81 17.60 0.11
C GLU A 547 -16.01 18.88 0.39
N ASP A 548 -14.67 18.83 0.33
CA ASP A 548 -13.82 19.98 0.61
C ASP A 548 -13.97 21.12 -0.41
N LEU A 549 -14.22 20.82 -1.70
CA LEU A 549 -14.50 21.84 -2.73
C LEU A 549 -15.77 22.65 -2.43
N GLN A 550 -16.68 22.13 -1.62
CA GLN A 550 -17.93 22.80 -1.23
C GLN A 550 -17.82 23.57 0.10
N ARG A 551 -16.68 23.50 0.79
CA ARG A 551 -16.47 24.16 2.08
C ARG A 551 -16.00 25.59 1.91
N ASP A 552 -16.75 26.52 2.48
CA ASP A 552 -16.43 27.94 2.40
C ASP A 552 -15.07 28.29 3.02
N GLU A 553 -14.65 27.59 4.08
CA GLU A 553 -13.33 27.82 4.69
C GLU A 553 -12.14 27.38 3.84
N LEU A 554 -12.36 26.56 2.80
CA LEU A 554 -11.33 26.09 1.87
C LEU A 554 -11.40 26.80 0.51
N ARG A 555 -12.29 27.78 0.36
CA ARG A 555 -12.47 28.53 -0.89
C ARG A 555 -11.16 29.19 -1.31
N GLY A 556 -10.79 29.00 -2.58
CA GLY A 556 -9.55 29.54 -3.17
C GLY A 556 -8.30 28.66 -2.97
N GLN A 557 -8.40 27.55 -2.22
CA GLN A 557 -7.31 26.57 -2.15
C GLN A 557 -7.23 25.75 -3.44
N SER A 558 -6.01 25.55 -3.95
CA SER A 558 -5.77 24.60 -5.05
C SER A 558 -5.83 23.17 -4.53
N MET A 559 -6.71 22.36 -5.12
CA MET A 559 -6.90 20.94 -4.78
C MET A 559 -6.51 20.07 -5.96
N LEU A 560 -5.76 19.00 -5.69
CA LEU A 560 -5.28 18.05 -6.69
C LEU A 560 -5.71 16.62 -6.35
N LEU A 561 -6.40 15.96 -7.27
CA LEU A 561 -6.69 14.53 -7.21
C LEU A 561 -5.53 13.73 -7.82
N TRP A 562 -5.08 12.70 -7.12
CA TRP A 562 -4.09 11.76 -7.64
C TRP A 562 -4.80 10.56 -8.27
N GLN A 563 -4.89 10.54 -9.61
CA GLN A 563 -5.67 9.54 -10.35
C GLN A 563 -4.91 8.21 -10.45
N THR A 564 -5.08 7.35 -9.44
CA THR A 564 -4.21 6.18 -9.22
C THR A 564 -4.48 4.96 -10.10
N LYS A 565 -5.65 4.82 -10.74
CA LYS A 565 -6.06 3.60 -11.46
C LYS A 565 -6.23 3.85 -12.96
N SER A 566 -5.62 3.00 -13.79
CA SER A 566 -5.73 3.09 -15.25
C SER A 566 -7.12 2.69 -15.74
N ALA A 567 -7.68 3.43 -16.70
CA ALA A 567 -8.88 2.99 -17.42
C ALA A 567 -8.59 1.92 -18.48
N VAL A 568 -7.33 1.69 -18.82
CA VAL A 568 -6.92 0.64 -19.77
C VAL A 568 -7.03 -0.72 -19.08
N GLN A 569 -7.76 -1.65 -19.69
CA GLN A 569 -7.83 -3.05 -19.25
C GLN A 569 -7.17 -3.96 -20.29
N PRO A 570 -5.90 -4.32 -20.13
CA PRO A 570 -5.10 -4.90 -21.20
C PRO A 570 -5.47 -6.34 -21.48
N ARG A 571 -5.43 -6.73 -22.75
CA ARG A 571 -5.67 -8.09 -23.21
C ARG A 571 -4.56 -8.56 -24.13
N SER A 572 -4.01 -9.74 -23.85
CA SER A 572 -3.00 -10.41 -24.66
C SER A 572 -3.60 -11.66 -25.35
N SER A 573 -2.77 -12.62 -25.75
CA SER A 573 -3.11 -13.74 -26.63
C SER A 573 -3.83 -14.92 -25.96
N GLU A 574 -3.69 -15.10 -24.65
CA GLU A 574 -4.24 -16.27 -23.96
C GLU A 574 -5.78 -16.20 -23.87
N ASP A 575 -6.44 -17.36 -23.84
CA ASP A 575 -7.89 -17.41 -23.64
C ASP A 575 -8.23 -17.22 -22.17
N GLU A 576 -8.38 -15.96 -21.77
CA GLU A 576 -8.66 -15.59 -20.39
C GLU A 576 -10.01 -16.14 -19.91
N TRP A 577 -10.96 -16.36 -20.82
CA TRP A 577 -12.28 -16.87 -20.50
C TRP A 577 -12.23 -18.36 -20.16
N ALA A 578 -11.53 -19.15 -20.99
CA ALA A 578 -11.34 -20.57 -20.71
C ALA A 578 -10.64 -20.79 -19.36
N GLN A 579 -9.59 -20.01 -19.08
CA GLN A 579 -8.90 -20.09 -17.79
C GLN A 579 -9.79 -19.72 -16.61
N LEU A 580 -10.63 -18.68 -16.71
CA LEU A 580 -11.59 -18.33 -15.66
C LEU A 580 -12.59 -19.48 -15.42
N LEU A 581 -13.08 -20.15 -16.46
CA LEU A 581 -14.03 -21.25 -16.32
C LEU A 581 -13.44 -22.51 -15.67
N GLU A 582 -12.12 -22.69 -15.73
CA GLU A 582 -11.39 -23.77 -15.06
C GLU A 582 -11.10 -23.48 -13.58
N MET A 583 -11.36 -22.25 -13.11
CA MET A 583 -11.15 -21.88 -11.71
C MET A 583 -12.18 -22.52 -10.76
N PRO A 584 -11.88 -22.60 -9.45
CA PRO A 584 -12.85 -23.02 -8.42
C PRO A 584 -14.15 -22.21 -8.47
N ASP A 585 -15.25 -22.82 -8.03
CA ASP A 585 -16.58 -22.21 -8.01
C ASP A 585 -16.59 -20.87 -7.24
N ASP A 586 -15.94 -20.81 -6.07
CA ASP A 586 -15.79 -19.58 -5.28
C ASP A 586 -15.19 -18.39 -6.06
N VAL A 587 -14.32 -18.65 -7.04
CA VAL A 587 -13.72 -17.59 -7.88
C VAL A 587 -14.65 -17.20 -9.02
N LYS A 588 -15.33 -18.18 -9.62
CA LYS A 588 -16.30 -17.97 -10.71
C LYS A 588 -17.54 -17.22 -10.21
N ASP A 589 -18.01 -17.54 -9.02
CA ASP A 589 -19.14 -16.87 -8.36
C ASP A 589 -18.77 -15.42 -8.06
N TRP A 590 -17.60 -15.18 -7.45
CA TRP A 590 -17.08 -13.82 -7.23
C TRP A 590 -17.00 -13.01 -8.54
N ALA A 591 -16.52 -13.63 -9.63
CA ALA A 591 -16.45 -12.96 -10.92
C ALA A 591 -17.85 -12.64 -11.50
N SER A 592 -18.83 -13.51 -11.29
CA SER A 592 -20.20 -13.37 -11.79
C SER A 592 -21.06 -12.36 -11.02
N GLU A 593 -20.72 -12.12 -9.75
CA GLU A 593 -21.37 -11.12 -8.89
C GLU A 593 -20.90 -9.68 -9.19
N GLY A 594 -19.84 -9.51 -9.99
CA GLY A 594 -19.25 -8.20 -10.29
C GLY A 594 -20.11 -7.35 -11.22
N HIS A 595 -20.63 -6.22 -10.71
CA HIS A 595 -21.43 -5.28 -11.49
C HIS A 595 -20.61 -4.10 -12.03
N ALA A 596 -21.03 -3.54 -13.16
CA ALA A 596 -20.49 -2.28 -13.69
C ALA A 596 -21.09 -1.10 -12.92
N GLU A 597 -20.25 -0.35 -12.20
CA GLU A 597 -20.71 0.79 -11.38
C GLU A 597 -20.68 2.13 -12.12
N SER A 598 -19.81 2.25 -13.13
CA SER A 598 -19.73 3.46 -13.95
C SER A 598 -20.44 3.27 -15.28
N ALA A 599 -21.27 4.25 -15.65
CA ALA A 599 -21.92 4.30 -16.96
C ALA A 599 -20.91 4.42 -18.12
N LEU A 600 -19.66 4.82 -17.82
CA LEU A 600 -18.58 4.94 -18.79
C LEU A 600 -17.96 3.59 -19.18
N ARG A 601 -18.26 2.50 -18.45
CA ARG A 601 -17.64 1.18 -18.64
C ARG A 601 -18.68 0.04 -18.60
N PRO A 602 -19.62 -0.01 -19.56
CA PRO A 602 -20.65 -1.04 -19.57
C PRO A 602 -20.06 -2.42 -19.91
N GLY A 603 -20.37 -3.42 -19.09
CA GLY A 603 -20.02 -4.82 -19.34
C GLY A 603 -20.60 -5.75 -18.27
N LYS A 604 -20.48 -7.06 -18.49
CA LYS A 604 -20.86 -8.09 -17.50
C LYS A 604 -19.96 -9.31 -17.66
N VAL A 605 -19.64 -9.95 -16.53
CA VAL A 605 -19.08 -11.30 -16.48
C VAL A 605 -20.12 -12.21 -15.83
N ASP A 606 -20.37 -13.37 -16.45
CA ASP A 606 -21.33 -14.36 -15.96
C ASP A 606 -20.80 -15.74 -16.37
N THR A 607 -20.20 -16.48 -15.45
CA THR A 607 -19.52 -17.75 -15.75
C THR A 607 -20.50 -18.89 -15.99
N ALA A 608 -21.78 -18.73 -15.65
CA ALA A 608 -22.80 -19.77 -15.84
C ALA A 608 -23.45 -19.70 -17.23
N SER A 609 -23.69 -18.49 -17.75
CA SER A 609 -24.45 -18.29 -18.99
C SER A 609 -23.87 -17.25 -19.95
N GLY A 610 -22.86 -16.50 -19.51
CA GLY A 610 -22.22 -15.45 -20.29
C GLY A 610 -21.14 -15.95 -21.23
N ARG A 611 -20.50 -14.99 -21.90
CA ARG A 611 -19.43 -15.22 -22.87
C ARG A 611 -18.47 -14.05 -22.90
N ARG A 612 -17.26 -14.30 -23.40
CA ARG A 612 -16.21 -13.26 -23.57
C ARG A 612 -16.65 -11.99 -24.30
N ALA A 613 -17.65 -12.07 -25.18
CA ALA A 613 -18.17 -10.90 -25.90
C ALA A 613 -18.86 -9.87 -24.98
N ASP A 614 -19.29 -10.28 -23.78
CA ASP A 614 -20.09 -9.44 -22.88
C ASP A 614 -19.24 -8.42 -22.10
N TYR A 615 -17.90 -8.56 -22.11
CA TYR A 615 -16.95 -7.63 -21.49
C TYR A 615 -15.74 -7.27 -22.37
N ARG A 616 -15.40 -8.03 -23.43
CA ARG A 616 -14.16 -7.78 -24.19
C ARG A 616 -14.12 -6.41 -24.90
N SER A 617 -15.27 -5.77 -25.14
CA SER A 617 -15.33 -4.42 -25.75
C SER A 617 -14.70 -3.33 -24.88
N ILE A 618 -14.60 -3.55 -23.56
CA ILE A 618 -13.96 -2.62 -22.61
C ILE A 618 -12.54 -3.05 -22.23
N MET A 619 -12.02 -4.10 -22.87
CA MET A 619 -10.60 -4.49 -22.79
C MET A 619 -9.84 -4.01 -24.03
N THR A 620 -8.60 -3.58 -23.82
CA THR A 620 -7.70 -3.05 -24.85
C THR A 620 -6.74 -4.15 -25.31
N PRO A 621 -6.82 -4.63 -26.56
CA PRO A 621 -5.83 -5.57 -27.08
C PRO A 621 -4.45 -4.89 -27.12
N LEU A 622 -3.44 -5.55 -26.56
CA LEU A 622 -2.06 -5.11 -26.66
C LEU A 622 -1.38 -5.80 -27.84
N GLU A 623 -0.55 -5.05 -28.55
CA GLU A 623 0.36 -5.65 -29.53
C GLU A 623 1.38 -6.56 -28.82
N PRO A 624 1.85 -7.62 -29.52
CA PRO A 624 2.98 -8.41 -29.04
C PRO A 624 4.16 -7.50 -28.71
N PRO A 625 4.96 -7.81 -27.67
CA PRO A 625 6.15 -7.02 -27.38
C PRO A 625 7.05 -7.01 -28.63
N HIS A 626 7.53 -5.82 -29.04
CA HIS A 626 8.61 -5.73 -30.00
C HIS A 626 9.84 -6.36 -29.34
N VAL A 627 10.24 -7.52 -29.85
CA VAL A 627 11.40 -8.30 -29.40
C VAL A 627 12.68 -7.61 -29.82
#